data_AF-A0A2G2PL42-F1
#
_entry.id   AF-A0A2G2PL42-F1
#
_cell.length_a   1.000
_cell.length_b   1.000
_cell.length_c   1.000
_cell.angle_alpha   90.00
_cell.angle_beta   90.00
_cell.angle_gamma   90.00
#
_symmetry.space_group_name_H-M   'P 1'
#
loop_
_entity.id
_entity.type
_entity.pdbx_description
1 polymer ?
#
loop_
_entity_poly.entity_id
_entity_poly.type
_entity_poly.pdbx_seq_one_letter_code
_entity_poly.pdbx_strand_id
1 'polypeptide(L)'
;MNIIEKEVEEFYEYGFLNSGIRQDLENIKSALTSKLYNFNRDRNKLDFLKILRVKAINDKEEHMKSCTGCGYDEARDIAVFAIDQEIDDINQFYTYEPKSEDEFSVEEESELHNKLNNILKKLEEQGFGQQIIFDEIEDLKNHFNLGKKNWFQLLKGKVVDLTIKKVLNKTIVQEIYNTLSEGFEQVVKLLD
;
A
#
# COMPACT_ATOMS: atom_id res chain seq x y z
N MET A 1 -18.29 -6.75 8.95
CA MET A 1 -17.33 -7.73 8.43
C MET A 1 -17.36 -7.69 6.90
N ASN A 2 -16.26 -7.30 6.27
CA ASN A 2 -16.10 -7.30 4.81
C ASN A 2 -15.98 -8.74 4.28
N ILE A 3 -15.98 -8.94 2.95
CA ILE A 3 -15.96 -10.28 2.37
C ILE A 3 -14.67 -11.05 2.71
N ILE A 4 -13.52 -10.38 2.74
CA ILE A 4 -12.22 -10.99 3.08
C ILE A 4 -12.22 -11.45 4.54
N GLU A 5 -12.71 -10.62 5.45
CA GLU A 5 -12.83 -10.97 6.87
C GLU A 5 -13.75 -12.19 7.07
N LYS A 6 -14.85 -12.31 6.32
CA LYS A 6 -15.71 -13.52 6.31
C LYS A 6 -14.97 -14.75 5.82
N GLU A 7 -14.24 -14.64 4.72
CA GLU A 7 -13.46 -15.74 4.18
C GLU A 7 -12.37 -16.22 5.14
N VAL A 8 -11.80 -15.31 5.95
CA VAL A 8 -10.80 -15.63 6.98
C VAL A 8 -11.44 -16.41 8.13
N GLU A 9 -12.58 -15.94 8.65
CA GLU A 9 -13.29 -16.64 9.73
C GLU A 9 -13.66 -18.07 9.31
N GLU A 10 -14.27 -18.23 8.14
CA GLU A 10 -14.64 -19.55 7.63
C GLU A 10 -13.43 -20.44 7.39
N PHE A 11 -12.34 -19.90 6.85
CA PHE A 11 -11.12 -20.67 6.62
C PHE A 11 -10.46 -21.08 7.94
N TYR A 12 -10.38 -20.18 8.92
CA TYR A 12 -9.75 -20.47 10.21
C TYR A 12 -10.46 -21.61 10.94
N GLU A 13 -11.80 -21.57 10.96
CA GLU A 13 -12.62 -22.56 11.68
C GLU A 13 -12.68 -23.92 10.98
N TYR A 14 -12.80 -23.94 9.65
CA TYR A 14 -13.14 -25.18 8.94
C TYR A 14 -12.06 -25.68 7.98
N GLY A 15 -11.12 -24.83 7.57
CA GLY A 15 -10.13 -25.15 6.52
C GLY A 15 -8.67 -25.03 6.96
N PHE A 16 -8.40 -24.64 8.20
CA PHE A 16 -7.06 -24.33 8.68
C PHE A 16 -6.76 -25.04 10.00
N LEU A 17 -6.27 -24.34 11.02
CA LEU A 17 -5.80 -24.95 12.27
C LEU A 17 -6.88 -25.71 13.04
N ASN A 18 -8.16 -25.35 12.89
CA ASN A 18 -9.26 -26.03 13.61
C ASN A 18 -9.87 -27.21 12.84
N SER A 19 -9.37 -27.52 11.63
CA SER A 19 -9.96 -28.53 10.73
C SER A 19 -9.53 -29.99 11.00
N GLY A 20 -8.76 -30.25 12.05
CA GLY A 20 -8.23 -31.58 12.37
C GLY A 20 -7.13 -32.08 11.43
N ILE A 21 -6.63 -31.22 10.53
CA ILE A 21 -5.45 -31.46 9.70
C ILE A 21 -4.21 -31.58 10.59
N ARG A 22 -3.23 -32.40 10.17
CA ARG A 22 -1.92 -32.44 10.80
C ARG A 22 -1.25 -31.08 10.64
N GLN A 23 -0.99 -30.39 11.75
CA GLN A 23 -0.50 -29.00 11.77
C GLN A 23 1.03 -28.91 11.54
N ASP A 24 1.52 -29.61 10.51
CA ASP A 24 2.89 -29.46 10.03
C ASP A 24 2.97 -28.42 8.91
N LEU A 25 4.19 -27.98 8.61
CA LEU A 25 4.46 -26.90 7.66
C LEU A 25 3.91 -27.20 6.26
N GLU A 26 4.03 -28.45 5.79
CA GLU A 26 3.60 -28.86 4.45
C GLU A 26 2.08 -28.74 4.29
N ASN A 27 1.33 -29.28 5.25
CA ASN A 27 -0.12 -29.24 5.22
C ASN A 27 -0.66 -27.80 5.37
N ILE A 28 -0.04 -27.00 6.26
CA ILE A 28 -0.40 -25.59 6.44
C ILE A 28 -0.18 -24.81 5.14
N LYS A 29 0.98 -24.98 4.49
CA LYS A 29 1.26 -24.35 3.19
C LYS A 29 0.26 -24.78 2.12
N SER A 30 -0.02 -26.08 2.01
CA SER A 30 -0.99 -26.60 1.04
C SER A 30 -2.39 -25.98 1.21
N ALA A 31 -2.84 -25.84 2.47
CA ALA A 31 -4.13 -25.20 2.77
C ALA A 31 -4.14 -23.70 2.41
N LEU A 32 -3.07 -22.96 2.75
CA LEU A 32 -2.91 -21.56 2.37
C LEU A 32 -2.93 -21.40 0.86
N THR A 33 -2.07 -22.12 0.14
CA THR A 33 -1.99 -22.06 -1.32
C THR A 33 -3.36 -22.33 -1.96
N SER A 34 -4.06 -23.39 -1.52
CA SER A 34 -5.39 -23.75 -2.02
C SER A 34 -6.42 -22.63 -1.80
N LYS A 35 -6.41 -22.00 -0.62
CA LYS A 35 -7.31 -20.89 -0.30
C LYS A 35 -6.97 -19.63 -1.09
N LEU A 36 -5.68 -19.34 -1.28
CA LEU A 36 -5.20 -18.15 -1.99
C LEU A 36 -5.58 -18.17 -3.48
N TYR A 37 -5.76 -19.34 -4.08
CA TYR A 37 -6.27 -19.48 -5.46
C TYR A 37 -7.68 -18.89 -5.66
N ASN A 38 -8.47 -18.73 -4.60
CA ASN A 38 -9.79 -18.12 -4.70
C ASN A 38 -9.73 -16.59 -4.93
N PHE A 39 -8.56 -15.98 -4.75
CA PHE A 39 -8.36 -14.55 -4.91
C PHE A 39 -7.56 -14.24 -6.17
N ASN A 40 -8.18 -13.53 -7.12
CA ASN A 40 -7.50 -13.12 -8.36
C ASN A 40 -6.47 -12.00 -8.15
N ARG A 41 -6.69 -11.13 -7.15
CA ARG A 41 -5.85 -9.95 -6.89
C ARG A 41 -4.92 -10.19 -5.72
N ASP A 42 -3.65 -9.88 -5.89
CA ASP A 42 -2.64 -10.02 -4.84
C ASP A 42 -2.95 -9.14 -3.62
N ARG A 43 -3.56 -7.98 -3.82
CA ARG A 43 -4.08 -7.16 -2.70
C ARG A 43 -5.05 -7.96 -1.81
N ASN A 44 -5.97 -8.71 -2.40
CA ASN A 44 -6.95 -9.47 -1.62
C ASN A 44 -6.29 -10.66 -0.91
N LYS A 45 -5.29 -11.30 -1.54
CA LYS A 45 -4.45 -12.33 -0.90
C LYS A 45 -3.71 -11.77 0.30
N LEU A 46 -3.06 -10.61 0.14
CA LEU A 46 -2.34 -9.93 1.22
C LEU A 46 -3.26 -9.52 2.37
N ASP A 47 -4.43 -8.95 2.07
CA ASP A 47 -5.42 -8.58 3.09
C ASP A 47 -5.89 -9.83 3.85
N PHE A 48 -6.20 -10.91 3.14
CA PHE A 48 -6.58 -12.20 3.72
C PHE A 48 -5.48 -12.74 4.67
N LEU A 49 -4.24 -12.81 4.20
CA LEU A 49 -3.11 -13.34 4.98
C LEU A 49 -2.81 -12.50 6.22
N LYS A 50 -2.86 -11.17 6.11
CA LYS A 50 -2.62 -10.26 7.26
C LYS A 50 -3.68 -10.44 8.36
N ILE A 51 -4.94 -10.56 7.99
CA ILE A 51 -6.03 -10.80 8.95
C ILE A 51 -5.89 -12.20 9.56
N LEU A 52 -5.61 -13.22 8.74
CA LEU A 52 -5.39 -14.59 9.19
C LEU A 52 -4.23 -14.69 10.18
N ARG A 53 -3.13 -13.98 9.91
CA ARG A 53 -1.95 -13.88 10.78
C ARG A 53 -2.31 -13.33 12.16
N VAL A 54 -3.03 -12.20 12.19
CA VAL A 54 -3.47 -11.57 13.45
C VAL A 54 -4.38 -12.51 14.22
N LYS A 55 -5.30 -13.21 13.54
CA LYS A 55 -6.18 -14.20 14.17
C LYS A 55 -5.39 -15.36 14.79
N ALA A 56 -4.41 -15.91 14.09
CA ALA A 56 -3.56 -16.99 14.60
C ALA A 56 -2.75 -16.58 15.84
N ILE A 57 -2.22 -15.35 15.86
CA ILE A 57 -1.50 -14.80 17.02
C ILE A 57 -2.45 -14.61 18.20
N ASN A 58 -3.61 -13.98 17.98
CA ASN A 58 -4.58 -13.74 19.04
C ASN A 58 -5.10 -15.04 19.64
N ASP A 59 -5.42 -16.04 18.81
CA ASP A 59 -5.85 -17.36 19.25
C ASP A 59 -4.78 -18.07 20.09
N LYS A 60 -3.50 -17.99 19.68
CA LYS A 60 -2.38 -18.46 20.50
C LYS A 60 -2.32 -17.74 21.85
N GLU A 61 -2.35 -16.41 21.85
CA GLU A 61 -2.28 -15.61 23.07
C GLU A 61 -3.45 -15.88 24.02
N GLU A 62 -4.66 -16.05 23.49
CA GLU A 62 -5.84 -16.40 24.27
C GLU A 62 -5.74 -17.80 24.87
N HIS A 63 -5.29 -18.79 24.10
CA HIS A 63 -5.07 -20.14 24.59
C HIS A 63 -4.04 -20.18 25.73
N MET A 64 -2.91 -19.49 25.55
CA MET A 64 -1.80 -19.47 26.51
C MET A 64 -2.15 -18.79 27.84
N LYS A 65 -3.25 -18.05 27.95
CA LYS A 65 -3.75 -17.52 29.23
C LYS A 65 -4.26 -18.62 30.17
N SER A 66 -4.67 -19.76 29.62
CA SER A 66 -5.35 -20.83 30.36
C SER A 66 -4.71 -22.21 30.22
N CYS A 67 -3.74 -22.37 29.30
CA CYS A 67 -3.01 -23.61 29.10
C CYS A 67 -1.49 -23.34 29.04
N THR A 68 -0.70 -24.22 29.66
CA THR A 68 0.77 -24.17 29.62
C THR A 68 1.32 -25.54 29.23
N GLY A 69 2.27 -25.58 28.28
CA GLY A 69 2.98 -26.82 27.91
C GLY A 69 2.18 -27.79 27.04
N CYS A 70 1.31 -27.28 26.15
CA CYS A 70 0.63 -28.07 25.12
C CYS A 70 1.19 -27.70 23.74
N GLY A 71 1.16 -28.63 22.77
CA GLY A 71 1.64 -28.35 21.39
C GLY A 71 0.76 -27.40 20.56
N TYR A 72 -0.17 -26.68 21.21
CA TYR A 72 -1.03 -25.71 20.56
C TYR A 72 -0.24 -24.49 20.06
N ASP A 73 0.76 -24.07 20.83
CA ASP A 73 1.63 -22.94 20.51
C ASP A 73 2.51 -23.23 19.28
N GLU A 74 3.11 -24.42 19.23
CA GLU A 74 3.98 -24.87 18.14
C GLU A 74 3.24 -24.84 16.80
N ALA A 75 2.00 -25.36 16.77
CA ALA A 75 1.17 -25.32 15.57
C ALA A 75 0.87 -23.90 15.07
N ARG A 76 0.59 -22.96 15.99
CA ARG A 76 0.33 -21.55 15.63
C ARG A 76 1.62 -20.85 15.20
N ASP A 77 2.77 -21.21 15.76
CA ASP A 77 4.06 -20.69 15.32
C ASP A 77 4.41 -21.15 13.91
N ILE A 78 4.18 -22.42 13.59
CA ILE A 78 4.34 -22.93 12.21
C ILE A 78 3.37 -22.22 11.26
N ALA A 79 2.12 -21.98 11.68
CA ALA A 79 1.13 -21.28 10.88
C ALA A 79 1.53 -19.84 10.59
N VAL A 80 1.93 -19.08 11.61
CA VAL A 80 2.38 -17.70 11.46
C VAL A 80 3.62 -17.64 10.57
N PHE A 81 4.58 -18.56 10.76
CA PHE A 81 5.74 -18.67 9.89
C PHE A 81 5.35 -18.91 8.42
N ALA A 82 4.44 -19.86 8.15
CA ALA A 82 3.99 -20.14 6.79
C ALA A 82 3.25 -18.94 6.16
N ILE A 83 2.41 -18.26 6.94
CA ILE A 83 1.71 -17.05 6.50
C ILE A 83 2.70 -15.94 6.17
N ASP A 84 3.73 -15.74 7.00
CA ASP A 84 4.75 -14.72 6.78
C ASP A 84 5.54 -14.99 5.49
N GLN A 85 5.87 -16.25 5.19
CA GLN A 85 6.50 -16.60 3.91
C GLN A 85 5.61 -16.27 2.70
N GLU A 86 4.32 -16.59 2.74
CA GLU A 86 3.40 -16.27 1.64
C GLU A 86 3.22 -14.75 1.47
N ILE A 87 3.20 -14.00 2.59
CA ILE A 87 3.15 -12.52 2.55
C ILE A 87 4.41 -11.97 1.88
N ASP A 88 5.59 -12.47 2.27
CA ASP A 88 6.87 -12.02 1.73
C ASP A 88 6.98 -12.34 0.24
N ASP A 89 6.60 -13.56 -0.18
CA ASP A 89 6.61 -13.99 -1.57
C ASP A 89 5.68 -13.13 -2.44
N ILE A 90 4.47 -12.81 -1.97
CA ILE A 90 3.55 -11.94 -2.71
C ILE A 90 4.09 -10.50 -2.72
N ASN A 91 4.57 -9.97 -1.59
CA ASN A 91 5.09 -8.60 -1.51
C ASN A 91 6.31 -8.38 -2.42
N GLN A 92 7.11 -9.41 -2.69
CA GLN A 92 8.27 -9.31 -3.58
C GLN A 92 7.86 -8.86 -5.00
N PHE A 93 6.67 -9.23 -5.45
CA PHE A 93 6.17 -8.94 -6.81
C PHE A 93 4.94 -8.02 -6.82
N TYR A 94 4.39 -7.71 -5.64
CA TYR A 94 3.21 -6.87 -5.54
C TYR A 94 3.51 -5.42 -5.96
N THR A 95 2.87 -5.00 -7.04
CA THR A 95 2.77 -3.60 -7.43
C THR A 95 1.37 -3.10 -7.14
N TYR A 96 1.26 -1.94 -6.48
CA TYR A 96 -0.02 -1.26 -6.36
C TYR A 96 -0.55 -0.92 -7.76
N GLU A 97 -1.79 -1.31 -8.03
CA GLU A 97 -2.52 -0.99 -9.25
C GLU A 97 -3.67 -0.06 -8.91
N PRO A 98 -3.69 1.19 -9.44
CA PRO A 98 -4.85 2.04 -9.35
C PRO A 98 -6.03 1.41 -10.10
N LYS A 99 -7.22 2.01 -9.96
CA LYS A 99 -8.29 1.66 -10.90
C LYS A 99 -7.91 2.24 -12.26
N SER A 100 -8.26 1.56 -13.36
CA SER A 100 -7.97 2.04 -14.72
C SER A 100 -8.45 3.48 -15.01
N GLU A 101 -9.56 3.91 -14.39
CA GLU A 101 -10.06 5.30 -14.46
C GLU A 101 -9.20 6.35 -13.73
N ASP A 102 -8.36 5.89 -12.80
CA ASP A 102 -7.44 6.68 -11.97
C ASP A 102 -5.98 6.48 -12.39
N GLU A 103 -5.68 5.65 -13.38
CA GLU A 103 -4.33 5.49 -13.92
C GLU A 103 -3.97 6.66 -14.83
N PHE A 104 -2.72 7.13 -14.75
CA PHE A 104 -2.20 8.06 -15.74
C PHE A 104 -2.00 7.35 -17.09
N SER A 105 -2.38 8.00 -18.18
CA SER A 105 -1.94 7.59 -19.50
C SER A 105 -0.47 7.96 -19.71
N VAL A 106 0.20 7.32 -20.67
CA VAL A 106 1.60 7.64 -21.03
C VAL A 106 1.74 9.11 -21.43
N GLU A 107 0.74 9.66 -22.11
CA GLU A 107 0.69 11.07 -22.49
C GLU A 107 0.58 11.98 -21.27
N GLU A 108 -0.27 11.63 -20.30
CA GLU A 108 -0.45 12.38 -19.05
C GLU A 108 0.84 12.37 -18.20
N GLU A 109 1.51 11.21 -18.08
CA GLU A 109 2.80 11.11 -17.37
C GLU A 109 3.87 11.98 -18.04
N SER A 110 3.97 11.93 -19.37
CA SER A 110 4.91 12.75 -20.13
C SER A 110 4.64 14.24 -19.98
N GLU A 111 3.37 14.64 -20.00
CA GLU A 111 2.97 16.04 -19.79
C GLU A 111 3.34 16.52 -18.37
N LEU A 112 3.01 15.74 -17.34
CA LEU A 112 3.36 16.06 -15.96
C LEU A 112 4.87 16.09 -15.75
N HIS A 113 5.61 15.17 -16.36
CA HIS A 113 7.07 15.17 -16.30
C HIS A 113 7.66 16.47 -16.87
N ASN A 114 7.14 16.93 -18.02
CA ASN A 114 7.54 18.20 -18.61
C ASN A 114 7.15 19.41 -17.74
N LYS A 115 5.94 19.41 -17.17
CA LYS A 115 5.49 20.46 -16.23
C LYS A 115 6.40 20.54 -15.00
N LEU A 116 6.76 19.40 -14.40
CA LEU A 116 7.69 19.34 -13.26
C LEU A 116 9.06 19.91 -13.61
N ASN A 117 9.63 19.53 -14.76
CA ASN A 117 10.92 20.06 -15.21
C ASN A 117 10.88 21.58 -15.43
N ASN A 118 9.79 22.09 -16.02
CA ASN A 118 9.60 23.52 -16.21
C ASN A 118 9.46 24.27 -14.88
N ILE A 119 8.78 23.68 -13.90
CA ILE A 119 8.66 24.25 -12.54
C ILE A 119 10.02 24.33 -11.87
N LEU A 120 10.81 23.25 -11.88
CA LEU A 120 12.15 23.23 -11.31
C LEU A 120 13.05 24.32 -11.91
N LYS A 121 13.03 24.44 -13.25
CA LYS A 121 13.79 25.48 -13.95
C LYS A 121 13.37 26.89 -13.54
N LYS A 122 12.05 27.15 -13.47
CA LYS A 122 11.53 28.46 -13.02
C LYS A 122 11.93 28.78 -11.58
N LEU A 123 11.87 27.79 -10.69
CA LEU A 123 12.26 27.95 -9.29
C LEU A 123 13.74 28.30 -9.18
N GLU A 124 14.61 27.63 -9.94
CA GLU A 124 16.03 27.94 -10.03
C GLU A 124 16.27 29.39 -10.48
N GLU A 125 15.64 29.80 -11.58
CA GLU A 125 15.74 31.16 -12.14
C GLU A 125 15.23 32.24 -11.16
N GLN A 126 14.30 31.89 -10.27
CA GLN A 126 13.77 32.76 -9.22
C GLN A 126 14.60 32.77 -7.93
N GLY A 127 15.69 32.00 -7.87
CA GLY A 127 16.58 31.92 -6.70
C GLY A 127 16.22 30.84 -5.67
N PHE A 128 15.29 29.95 -5.99
CA PHE A 128 14.89 28.80 -5.17
C PHE A 128 15.67 27.53 -5.55
N GLY A 129 17.00 27.62 -5.44
CA GLY A 129 17.94 26.53 -5.79
C GLY A 129 18.26 25.56 -4.66
N GLN A 130 17.46 25.53 -3.58
CA GLN A 130 17.73 24.64 -2.45
C GLN A 130 17.44 23.19 -2.85
N GLN A 131 18.40 22.28 -2.62
CA GLN A 131 18.30 20.86 -2.99
C GLN A 131 17.01 20.20 -2.50
N ILE A 132 16.55 20.55 -1.29
CA ILE A 132 15.31 20.02 -0.72
C ILE A 132 14.07 20.25 -1.60
N ILE A 133 14.02 21.35 -2.35
CA ILE A 133 12.91 21.63 -3.28
C ILE A 133 12.97 20.66 -4.45
N PHE A 134 14.17 20.48 -4.99
CA PHE A 134 14.41 19.60 -6.14
C PHE A 134 14.11 18.16 -5.77
N ASP A 135 14.63 17.67 -4.64
CA ASP A 135 14.38 16.32 -4.16
C ASP A 135 12.88 16.04 -4.02
N GLU A 136 12.11 16.95 -3.39
CA GLU A 136 10.67 16.76 -3.19
C GLU A 136 9.89 16.77 -4.52
N ILE A 137 10.23 17.67 -5.46
CA ILE A 137 9.51 17.79 -6.72
C ILE A 137 9.92 16.68 -7.71
N GLU A 138 11.19 16.28 -7.74
CA GLU A 138 11.66 15.18 -8.59
C GLU A 138 11.13 13.83 -8.12
N ASP A 139 10.99 13.63 -6.81
CA ASP A 139 10.43 12.41 -6.24
C ASP A 139 9.01 12.11 -6.77
N LEU A 140 8.22 13.15 -7.09
CA LEU A 140 6.89 12.98 -7.69
C LEU A 140 6.91 12.22 -9.03
N LYS A 141 8.00 12.31 -9.79
CA LYS A 141 8.16 11.61 -11.08
C LYS A 141 8.16 10.09 -10.92
N ASN A 142 8.55 9.59 -9.74
CA ASN A 142 8.66 8.16 -9.46
C ASN A 142 7.35 7.53 -8.99
N HIS A 143 6.28 8.33 -8.82
CA HIS A 143 5.08 7.93 -8.09
C HIS A 143 3.80 7.93 -8.94
N PHE A 144 3.89 8.01 -10.27
CA PHE A 144 2.70 7.97 -11.14
C PHE A 144 1.88 6.68 -10.98
N ASN A 145 2.53 5.58 -10.59
CA ASN A 145 1.89 4.31 -10.26
C ASN A 145 0.89 4.40 -9.08
N LEU A 146 0.87 5.48 -8.29
CA LEU A 146 -0.10 5.68 -7.22
C LEU A 146 -1.52 6.00 -7.73
N GLY A 147 -1.66 6.35 -9.01
CA GLY A 147 -2.91 6.85 -9.59
C GLY A 147 -3.12 8.34 -9.33
N LYS A 148 -3.95 8.98 -10.17
CA LYS A 148 -4.17 10.43 -10.21
C LYS A 148 -4.53 11.00 -8.84
N LYS A 149 -5.51 10.41 -8.16
CA LYS A 149 -5.96 10.91 -6.85
C LYS A 149 -4.86 10.91 -5.80
N ASN A 150 -4.18 9.78 -5.62
CA ASN A 150 -3.14 9.66 -4.60
C ASN A 150 -1.91 10.50 -4.96
N TRP A 151 -1.57 10.59 -6.24
CA TRP A 151 -0.46 11.40 -6.72
C TRP A 151 -0.69 12.90 -6.45
N PHE A 152 -1.90 13.42 -6.70
CA PHE A 152 -2.22 14.82 -6.38
C PHE A 152 -2.29 15.10 -4.88
N GLN A 153 -2.68 14.11 -4.05
CA GLN A 153 -2.56 14.22 -2.60
C GLN A 153 -1.10 14.27 -2.15
N LEU A 154 -0.22 13.44 -2.73
CA LEU A 154 1.21 13.45 -2.48
C LEU A 154 1.82 14.81 -2.86
N LEU A 155 1.49 15.33 -4.05
CA LEU A 155 1.87 16.68 -4.48
C LEU A 155 1.48 17.73 -3.45
N LYS A 156 0.20 17.77 -3.05
CA LYS A 156 -0.33 18.72 -2.05
C LYS A 156 0.47 18.63 -0.74
N GLY A 157 0.72 17.41 -0.25
CA GLY A 157 1.51 17.18 0.95
C GLY A 157 2.93 17.74 0.86
N LYS A 158 3.66 17.40 -0.22
CA LYS A 158 5.04 17.83 -0.42
C LYS A 158 5.18 19.35 -0.55
N VAL A 159 4.34 20.00 -1.35
CA VAL A 159 4.43 21.46 -1.54
C VAL A 159 3.99 22.24 -0.29
N VAL A 160 3.04 21.72 0.49
CA VAL A 160 2.66 22.30 1.78
C VAL A 160 3.79 22.17 2.80
N ASP A 161 4.48 21.03 2.84
CA ASP A 161 5.65 20.84 3.71
C ASP A 161 6.78 21.83 3.40
N LEU A 162 7.06 22.09 2.11
CA LEU A 162 8.00 23.14 1.69
C LEU A 162 7.58 24.54 2.17
N THR A 163 6.28 24.80 2.31
CA THR A 163 5.77 26.05 2.91
C THR A 163 6.01 26.10 4.41
N ILE A 164 5.72 25.00 5.13
CA ILE A 164 5.88 24.91 6.59
C ILE A 164 7.36 25.07 6.97
N LYS A 165 8.26 24.46 6.20
CA LYS A 165 9.71 24.63 6.33
C LYS A 165 10.22 26.02 5.95
N LYS A 166 9.33 26.92 5.50
CA LYS A 166 9.62 28.29 5.03
C LYS A 166 10.60 28.33 3.85
N VAL A 167 10.64 27.25 3.07
CA VAL A 167 11.49 27.13 1.89
C VAL A 167 10.82 27.81 0.70
N LEU A 168 9.51 27.56 0.51
CA LEU A 168 8.68 28.23 -0.48
C LEU A 168 7.61 29.08 0.21
N ASN A 169 7.21 30.17 -0.43
CA ASN A 169 6.06 30.94 0.03
C ASN A 169 4.75 30.37 -0.56
N LYS A 170 3.62 30.74 0.05
CA LYS A 170 2.29 30.26 -0.35
C LYS A 170 1.94 30.57 -1.81
N THR A 171 2.39 31.70 -2.34
CA THR A 171 2.11 32.11 -3.72
C THR A 171 2.77 31.15 -4.72
N ILE A 172 4.04 30.83 -4.50
CA ILE A 172 4.78 29.89 -5.35
C ILE A 172 4.17 28.49 -5.28
N VAL A 173 3.82 28.04 -4.07
CA VAL A 173 3.17 26.73 -3.90
C VAL A 173 1.83 26.66 -4.61
N GLN A 174 1.05 27.74 -4.57
CA GLN A 174 -0.20 27.80 -5.32
C GLN A 174 0.04 27.75 -6.83
N GLU A 175 1.08 28.43 -7.34
CA GLU A 175 1.46 28.38 -8.75
C GLU A 175 1.87 26.97 -9.19
N ILE A 176 2.72 26.29 -8.41
CA ILE A 176 3.14 24.90 -8.63
C ILE A 176 1.91 23.99 -8.71
N TYR A 177 1.05 24.05 -7.69
CA TYR A 177 -0.14 23.21 -7.63
C TYR A 177 -1.07 23.47 -8.82
N ASN A 178 -1.37 24.73 -9.12
CA ASN A 178 -2.24 25.09 -10.25
C ASN A 178 -1.66 24.62 -11.60
N THR A 179 -0.36 24.79 -11.82
CA THR A 179 0.31 24.36 -13.06
C THR A 179 0.19 22.85 -13.26
N LEU A 180 0.39 22.07 -12.20
CA LEU A 180 0.33 20.61 -12.27
C LEU A 180 -1.11 20.09 -12.31
N SER A 181 -2.07 20.80 -11.71
CA SER A 181 -3.49 20.46 -11.71
C SER A 181 -4.22 20.81 -13.01
N GLU A 182 -3.62 21.64 -13.88
CA GLU A 182 -4.19 21.99 -15.18
C GLU A 182 -4.37 20.74 -16.05
N GLY A 183 -5.61 20.49 -16.49
CA GLY A 183 -6.00 19.27 -17.22
C GLY A 183 -6.54 18.15 -16.32
N PHE A 184 -6.46 18.29 -15.00
CA PHE A 184 -6.90 17.30 -14.01
C PHE A 184 -7.95 17.84 -13.03
N GLU A 185 -8.69 18.88 -13.42
CA GLU A 185 -9.56 19.64 -12.50
C GLU A 185 -10.64 18.76 -11.86
N GLN A 186 -11.13 17.75 -12.56
CA GLN A 186 -12.12 16.82 -12.03
C GLN A 186 -11.55 15.95 -10.91
N VAL A 187 -10.30 15.48 -11.05
CA VAL A 187 -9.63 14.69 -10.03
C VAL A 187 -9.37 15.56 -8.80
N VAL A 188 -8.83 16.76 -9.03
CA VAL A 188 -8.45 17.70 -7.96
C VAL A 188 -9.66 18.15 -7.15
N LYS A 189 -10.82 18.39 -7.78
CA LYS A 189 -12.08 18.73 -7.08
C LYS A 189 -12.56 17.64 -6.12
N LEU A 190 -12.16 16.39 -6.31
CA LEU A 190 -12.52 15.30 -5.41
C LEU A 190 -11.62 15.23 -4.17
N LEU A 191 -10.58 16.08 -4.08
CA LEU A 191 -9.58 16.11 -3.01
C LEU A 191 -9.77 17.28 -2.02
N ASP A 192 -10.73 18.15 -2.28
CA ASP A 192 -11.12 19.29 -1.42
C ASP A 192 -12.39 18.94 -0.61
#